data_AF-A0A1Q6LZ42-F1
#
_entry.id   AF-A0A1Q6LZ42-F1
#
_cell.length_a   1.000
_cell.length_b   1.000
_cell.length_c   1.000
_cell.angle_alpha   90.00
_cell.angle_beta   90.00
_cell.angle_gamma   90.00
#
_symmetry.space_group_name_H-M   'P 1'
#
loop_
_entity.id
_entity.type
_entity.pdbx_description
1 polymer ?
#
loop_
_entity_poly.entity_id
_entity_poly.type
_entity_poly.pdbx_seq_one_letter_code
_entity_poly.pdbx_strand_id
1 'polypeptide(L)'
;MIEEAKANSIKINESGVYLVSYFFTGATNEDCSLTTSIRANNILQPATNTTSEFQAQIINNISGSTIVSLLKDDHITLNIKSSITVNLIFNGSTNAMLSVIKIS
;
A
#
# COMPACT_ATOMS: atom_id res chain seq x y z
N MET A 1 16.51 -15.70 14.62
CA MET A 1 16.42 -15.19 13.24
C MET A 1 14.98 -14.79 13.02
N ILE A 2 14.68 -13.51 12.93
CA ILE A 2 13.35 -13.06 12.52
C ILE A 2 13.36 -13.19 11.00
N GLU A 3 12.57 -14.11 10.48
CA GLU A 3 12.31 -14.21 9.06
C GLU A 3 11.65 -12.89 8.65
N GLU A 4 12.37 -12.02 7.93
CA GLU A 4 11.73 -10.88 7.29
C GLU A 4 10.69 -11.47 6.34
N ALA A 5 9.41 -11.36 6.72
CA ALA A 5 8.31 -11.77 5.87
C ALA A 5 8.49 -11.06 4.52
N LYS A 6 8.76 -11.84 3.48
CA LYS A 6 9.00 -11.32 2.13
C LYS A 6 7.78 -10.49 1.73
N ALA A 7 7.94 -9.18 1.66
CA ALA A 7 6.84 -8.29 1.31
C ALA A 7 6.35 -8.62 -0.10
N ASN A 8 5.03 -8.67 -0.28
CA ASN A 8 4.44 -8.83 -1.61
C ASN A 8 4.81 -7.60 -2.45
N SER A 9 5.46 -7.85 -3.60
CA SER A 9 5.96 -6.81 -4.48
C SER A 9 5.66 -7.11 -5.94
N ILE A 10 5.43 -6.07 -6.74
CA ILE A 10 5.36 -6.15 -8.20
C ILE A 10 6.72 -5.77 -8.77
N LYS A 11 7.33 -6.68 -9.53
CA LYS A 11 8.60 -6.41 -10.24
C LYS A 11 8.33 -5.72 -11.57
N ILE A 12 9.06 -4.64 -11.84
CA ILE A 12 9.00 -3.90 -13.10
C ILE A 12 9.89 -4.57 -14.14
N ASN A 13 9.33 -4.88 -15.30
CA ASN A 13 10.05 -5.58 -16.37
C ASN A 13 10.71 -4.64 -17.39
N GLU A 14 10.26 -3.38 -17.45
CA GLU A 14 10.75 -2.38 -18.39
C GLU A 14 10.82 -1.01 -17.72
N SER A 15 11.84 -0.21 -18.03
CA SER A 15 11.85 1.17 -17.57
C SER A 15 10.73 1.97 -18.26
N GLY A 16 10.20 2.96 -17.55
CA GLY A 16 9.14 3.83 -18.07
C GLY A 16 8.48 4.66 -16.98
N VAL A 17 7.44 5.39 -17.35
CA VAL A 17 6.56 6.10 -16.42
C VAL A 17 5.34 5.23 -16.17
N TYR A 18 4.97 5.10 -14.89
CA TYR A 18 3.90 4.25 -14.43
C TYR A 18 2.86 5.04 -13.65
N LEU A 19 1.59 4.77 -13.92
CA LEU A 19 0.49 5.09 -13.01
C LEU A 19 0.40 3.96 -11.98
N VAL A 20 0.67 4.30 -10.72
CA VAL A 20 0.55 3.38 -9.59
C VAL A 20 -0.67 3.77 -8.78
N SER A 21 -1.67 2.90 -8.74
CA SER A 21 -2.91 3.09 -8.00
C SER A 21 -3.04 2.06 -6.91
N TYR A 22 -3.52 2.48 -5.75
CA TYR A 22 -3.67 1.60 -4.60
C TYR A 22 -5.00 1.80 -3.89
N PHE A 23 -5.44 0.72 -3.25
CA PHE A 23 -6.64 0.70 -2.44
C PHE A 23 -6.43 -0.28 -1.29
N PHE A 24 -6.88 0.11 -0.11
CA PHE A 24 -6.97 -0.72 1.08
C PHE A 24 -8.34 -0.51 1.72
N THR A 25 -9.00 -1.60 2.14
CA THR A 25 -10.23 -1.54 2.94
C THR A 25 -10.24 -2.61 4.01
N GLY A 26 -10.70 -2.22 5.19
CA GLY A 26 -10.82 -3.08 6.35
C GLY A 26 -11.32 -2.30 7.55
N ALA A 27 -11.51 -3.01 8.66
CA ALA A 27 -11.74 -2.43 9.97
C ALA A 27 -10.56 -2.80 10.88
N THR A 28 -10.45 -2.10 12.00
CA THR A 28 -9.46 -2.39 13.04
C THR A 28 -10.19 -2.82 14.30
N ASN A 29 -9.55 -3.63 15.15
CA ASN A 29 -10.18 -4.05 16.40
C ASN A 29 -10.31 -2.91 17.43
N GLU A 30 -9.48 -1.88 17.29
CA GLU A 30 -9.37 -0.70 18.15
C GLU A 30 -9.24 0.57 17.30
N ASP A 31 -9.54 1.72 17.90
CA ASP A 31 -9.35 3.03 17.27
C ASP A 31 -7.86 3.25 17.00
N CYS A 32 -7.50 3.52 15.74
CA CYS A 32 -6.11 3.79 15.36
C CYS A 32 -6.04 4.62 14.08
N SER A 33 -4.84 5.01 13.70
CA SER A 33 -4.58 5.68 12.43
C SER A 33 -3.79 4.74 11.54
N LEU A 34 -4.26 4.53 10.32
CA LEU A 34 -3.55 3.73 9.32
C LEU A 34 -2.93 4.66 8.27
N THR A 35 -1.64 4.45 8.01
CA THR A 35 -0.89 5.13 6.96
C THR A 35 -0.58 4.15 5.83
N THR A 36 -1.10 4.43 4.64
CA THR A 36 -0.68 3.74 3.41
C THR A 36 0.50 4.46 2.77
N SER A 37 1.42 3.71 2.16
CA SER A 37 2.49 4.25 1.32
C SER A 37 2.86 3.31 0.19
N ILE A 38 3.23 3.86 -0.96
CA ILE A 38 3.86 3.10 -2.05
C ILE A 38 5.36 3.29 -1.96
N ARG A 39 6.08 2.18 -2.09
CA ARG A 39 7.54 2.20 -2.12
C ARG A 39 8.07 1.51 -3.37
N ALA A 40 9.10 2.09 -3.98
CA ALA A 40 9.91 1.45 -5.01
C ALA A 40 11.28 1.15 -4.39
N ASN A 41 11.66 -0.13 -4.34
CA ASN A 41 12.90 -0.58 -3.69
C ASN A 41 13.05 -0.01 -2.26
N ASN A 42 11.97 -0.04 -1.47
CA ASN A 42 11.86 0.53 -0.13
C ASN A 42 11.92 2.08 -0.03
N ILE A 43 12.03 2.81 -1.14
CA ILE A 43 12.00 4.27 -1.19
C ILE A 43 10.55 4.75 -1.35
N LEU A 44 10.10 5.63 -0.45
CA LEU A 44 8.77 6.23 -0.46
C LEU A 44 8.53 7.03 -1.75
N GLN A 45 7.42 6.73 -2.43
CA GLN A 45 7.01 7.45 -3.62
C GLN A 45 6.18 8.69 -3.26
N PRO A 46 6.35 9.79 -4.02
CA PRO A 46 5.71 11.06 -3.73
C PRO A 46 4.18 10.93 -3.75
N ALA A 47 3.52 11.70 -2.89
CA ALA A 47 2.06 11.79 -2.77
C ALA A 47 1.34 10.46 -2.45
N THR A 48 2.05 9.45 -1.96
CA THR A 48 1.43 8.15 -1.59
C THR A 48 1.32 7.91 -0.09
N ASN A 49 1.88 8.79 0.74
CA ASN A 49 1.87 8.67 2.20
C ASN A 49 0.60 9.29 2.80
N THR A 50 -0.50 8.54 2.78
CA THR A 50 -1.81 9.01 3.26
C THR A 50 -2.14 8.35 4.59
N THR A 51 -2.46 9.17 5.59
CA THR A 51 -2.94 8.72 6.91
C THR A 51 -4.43 8.95 7.03
N SER A 52 -5.17 7.95 7.53
CA SER A 52 -6.59 8.06 7.81
C SER A 52 -6.91 7.45 9.19
N GLU A 53 -7.87 8.03 9.89
CA GLU A 53 -8.37 7.51 11.16
C GLU A 53 -9.34 6.35 10.92
N PHE A 54 -9.12 5.26 11.65
CA PHE A 54 -9.94 4.05 11.63
C PHE A 54 -10.57 3.89 13.01
N GLN A 55 -11.91 3.88 13.03
CA GLN A 55 -12.68 3.58 14.23
C GLN A 55 -12.82 2.07 14.40
N ALA A 56 -12.79 1.60 15.64
CA ALA A 56 -12.89 0.20 16.00
C ALA A 56 -14.15 -0.44 15.38
N GLN A 57 -13.98 -1.60 14.76
CA GLN A 57 -15.04 -2.42 14.15
C GLN A 57 -15.78 -1.76 12.97
N ILE A 58 -15.37 -0.57 12.53
CA ILE A 58 -15.98 0.14 11.39
C ILE A 58 -15.09 -0.02 10.17
N ILE A 59 -15.68 -0.48 9.06
CA ILE A 59 -14.98 -0.59 7.78
C ILE A 59 -14.68 0.83 7.26
N ASN A 60 -13.42 1.07 6.95
CA ASN A 60 -12.97 2.26 6.25
C ASN A 60 -12.08 1.86 5.06
N ASN A 61 -11.75 2.83 4.21
CA ASN A 61 -10.86 2.61 3.09
C ASN A 61 -9.86 3.76 2.91
N ILE A 62 -8.69 3.42 2.37
CA ILE A 62 -7.69 4.38 1.92
C ILE A 62 -7.36 4.03 0.48
N SER A 63 -7.37 5.03 -0.39
CA SER A 63 -7.02 4.86 -1.80
C SER A 63 -6.32 6.08 -2.35
N GLY A 64 -5.50 5.86 -3.36
CA GLY A 64 -4.82 6.94 -4.04
C GLY A 64 -4.09 6.46 -5.27
N SER A 65 -3.46 7.40 -5.97
CA SER A 65 -2.63 7.11 -7.13
C SER A 65 -1.47 8.09 -7.23
N THR A 66 -0.38 7.66 -7.83
CA THR A 66 0.76 8.51 -8.16
C THR A 66 1.31 8.15 -9.53
N ILE A 67 2.01 9.10 -10.15
CA ILE A 67 2.76 8.88 -11.38
C ILE A 67 4.24 8.90 -11.01
N VAL A 68 4.94 7.81 -11.34
CA VAL A 68 6.34 7.61 -10.96
C VAL A 68 7.12 7.03 -12.13
N SER A 69 8.36 7.51 -12.32
CA SER A 69 9.32 6.89 -13.23
C SER A 69 9.98 5.71 -12.54
N LEU A 70 9.87 4.53 -13.13
CA LEU A 70 10.44 3.28 -12.60
C LEU A 70 11.45 2.71 -13.59
N LEU A 71 12.46 2.07 -13.04
CA LEU A 71 13.48 1.36 -13.80
C LEU A 71 13.13 -0.13 -13.87
N LYS A 72 13.63 -0.80 -14.91
CA LYS A 72 13.64 -2.24 -14.97
C LYS A 72 14.25 -2.82 -13.68
N ASP A 73 13.63 -3.89 -13.19
CA ASP A 73 13.95 -4.62 -11.96
C ASP A 73 13.58 -3.89 -10.64
N ASP A 74 12.96 -2.71 -10.70
CA ASP A 74 12.37 -2.08 -9.51
C ASP A 74 11.25 -2.94 -8.92
N HIS A 75 11.15 -2.95 -7.59
CA HIS A 75 10.10 -3.65 -6.85
C HIS A 75 9.16 -2.64 -6.19
N ILE A 76 7.88 -2.69 -6.57
CA ILE A 76 6.83 -1.84 -6.03
C ILE A 76 6.07 -2.57 -4.95
N THR A 77 5.95 -1.95 -3.78
CA THR A 77 5.20 -2.48 -2.63
C THR A 77 4.15 -1.49 -2.16
N LEU A 78 3.02 -2.04 -1.70
CA LEU A 78 2.02 -1.32 -0.91
C LEU A 78 2.29 -1.60 0.57
N ASN A 79 2.59 -0.55 1.32
CA ASN A 79 2.87 -0.63 2.74
C ASN A 79 1.71 -0.02 3.52
N ILE A 80 1.27 -0.71 4.57
CA ILE A 80 0.27 -0.22 5.51
C ILE A 80 0.92 -0.25 6.88
N LYS A 81 0.91 0.89 7.57
CA LYS A 81 1.44 1.03 8.93
C LYS A 81 0.35 1.55 9.84
N SER A 82 0.16 0.89 10.98
CA SER A 82 -0.73 1.37 12.04
C SER A 82 0.04 2.23 13.05
N SER A 83 -0.65 3.19 13.68
CA SER A 83 -0.13 3.99 14.79
C SER A 83 0.08 3.16 16.07
N ILE A 84 -0.70 2.09 16.25
CA ILE A 84 -0.61 1.11 17.35
C ILE A 84 -0.73 -0.33 16.83
N THR A 85 -0.39 -1.34 17.63
CA THR A 85 -0.60 -2.74 17.23
C THR A 85 -2.10 -3.04 17.20
N VAL A 86 -2.62 -3.46 16.05
CA VAL A 86 -4.05 -3.77 15.86
C VAL A 86 -4.20 -5.04 15.02
N ASN A 87 -5.32 -5.72 15.20
CA ASN A 87 -5.79 -6.77 14.30
C ASN A 87 -6.67 -6.15 13.22
N LEU A 88 -6.31 -6.40 11.95
CA LEU A 88 -7.15 -6.03 10.83
C LEU A 88 -8.30 -7.02 10.69
N ILE A 89 -9.49 -6.48 10.44
CA ILE A 89 -10.71 -7.24 10.19
C ILE A 89 -11.12 -7.00 8.74
N PHE A 90 -11.15 -8.08 7.96
CA PHE A 90 -11.49 -8.05 6.55
C PHE A 90 -12.96 -8.38 6.33
N ASN A 91 -13.58 -7.68 5.39
CA ASN A 91 -15.00 -7.82 5.05
C ASN A 91 -15.32 -8.95 4.06
N GLY A 92 -14.32 -9.77 3.68
CA GLY A 92 -14.49 -10.86 2.71
C GLY A 92 -14.58 -10.41 1.24
N SER A 93 -14.27 -9.15 0.94
CA SER A 93 -14.18 -8.61 -0.43
C SER A 93 -12.71 -8.36 -0.82
N THR A 94 -12.45 -7.44 -1.76
CA THR A 94 -11.09 -6.99 -2.09
C THR A 94 -10.57 -6.06 -0.98
N ASN A 95 -9.72 -6.56 -0.09
CA ASN A 95 -9.18 -5.77 1.03
C ASN A 95 -7.92 -4.97 0.68
N ALA A 96 -7.19 -5.36 -0.35
CA ALA A 96 -6.02 -4.64 -0.84
C ALA A 96 -5.88 -4.79 -2.36
N MET A 97 -5.48 -3.71 -3.02
CA MET A 97 -5.15 -3.70 -4.44
C MET A 97 -3.93 -2.79 -4.65
N LEU A 98 -2.99 -3.27 -5.46
CA LEU A 98 -1.90 -2.49 -6.02
C LEU A 98 -1.93 -2.70 -7.54
N SER A 99 -2.17 -1.62 -8.28
CA SER A 99 -2.18 -1.61 -9.74
C SER A 99 -1.02 -0.76 -10.26
N VAL A 100 -0.30 -1.29 -11.24
CA VAL A 100 0.88 -0.66 -11.82
C VAL A 100 0.74 -0.73 -13.35
N ILE A 101 0.49 0.42 -13.98
CA ILE A 101 0.20 0.51 -15.42
C ILE A 101 1.27 1.40 -16.06
N LYS A 102 2.01 0.88 -17.05
CA LYS A 102 2.95 1.67 -17.84
C LYS A 102 2.17 2.63 -18.74
N ILE A 103 2.53 3.91 -18.72
CA ILE A 103 1.86 4.96 -19.49
C ILE A 103 2.78 5.67 -20.49
N SER A 104 4.11 5.60 -20.32
CA SER A 104 5.09 6.01 -21.34
C SER A 104 6.39 5.22 -21.22
#